data_AF-A0A975RDY1-F1
#
_entry.id   AF-A0A975RDY1-F1
#
_cell.length_a   1.000
_cell.length_b   1.000
_cell.length_c   1.000
_cell.angle_alpha   90.00
_cell.angle_beta   90.00
_cell.angle_gamma   90.00
#
_symmetry.space_group_name_H-M   'P 1'
#
loop_
_entity.id
_entity.type
_entity.pdbx_description
1 polymer ?
#
loop_
_entity_poly.entity_id
_entity_poly.type
_entity_poly.pdbx_seq_one_letter_code
_entity_poly.pdbx_strand_id
1 'polypeptide(L)'
;MSEVRTAVETGERVLPRQRQNAYRDAILDELAELASLTSWTRRAFPPLIHRAVLAGVEPRSIASSAGCDLAEAHLRWHTWADARVAEREMTLHEYLLVHDALARSIT
;
A
#
# COMPACT_ATOMS: atom_id res chain seq x y z
N MET A 1 53.21 -18.13 37.43
CA MET A 1 52.71 -16.74 37.43
C MET A 1 52.24 -16.43 36.02
N SER A 2 51.12 -17.00 35.56
CA SER A 2 49.74 -16.58 35.83
C SER A 2 49.49 -15.12 35.49
N GLU A 3 49.11 -14.86 34.24
CA GLU A 3 48.11 -13.84 33.91
C GLU A 3 47.17 -14.43 32.84
N VAL A 4 46.24 -15.25 33.34
CA VAL A 4 45.00 -15.59 32.66
C VAL A 4 43.93 -14.67 33.26
N ARG A 5 43.12 -14.06 32.36
CA ARG A 5 41.92 -13.23 32.60
C ARG A 5 42.24 -11.84 33.16
N THR A 6 41.77 -10.76 32.55
CA THR A 6 40.33 -10.45 32.40
C THR A 6 40.07 -9.52 31.22
N ALA A 7 39.45 -10.04 30.15
CA ALA A 7 38.66 -9.23 29.22
C ALA A 7 37.29 -9.89 29.13
N VAL A 8 36.54 -9.74 30.23
CA VAL A 8 35.13 -10.07 30.32
C VAL A 8 34.36 -8.78 30.02
N GLU A 9 33.32 -8.90 29.20
CA GLU A 9 32.17 -7.99 29.11
C GLU A 9 32.36 -6.60 28.47
N THR A 10 32.43 -6.57 27.14
CA THR A 10 31.65 -5.59 26.38
C THR A 10 31.22 -6.22 25.06
N GLY A 11 30.12 -6.96 25.11
CA GLY A 11 29.54 -7.68 23.97
C GLY A 11 28.82 -6.77 22.98
N GLU A 12 29.39 -5.61 22.66
CA GLU A 12 28.92 -4.80 21.55
C GLU A 12 29.65 -5.29 20.30
N ARG A 13 29.12 -6.36 19.69
CA ARG A 13 29.60 -6.83 18.38
C ARG A 13 29.31 -5.76 17.34
N VAL A 14 30.19 -4.77 17.24
CA VAL A 14 30.25 -3.87 16.08
C VAL A 14 30.55 -4.76 14.88
N LEU A 15 29.55 -4.96 14.01
CA LEU A 15 29.75 -5.69 12.76
C LEU A 15 30.91 -5.04 11.99
N PRO A 16 31.81 -5.82 11.37
CA PRO A 16 32.82 -5.28 10.46
C PRO A 16 32.17 -4.34 9.43
N ARG A 17 32.81 -3.22 9.09
CA ARG A 17 32.25 -2.18 8.20
C ARG A 17 31.67 -2.72 6.89
N GLN A 18 32.28 -3.77 6.31
CA GLN A 18 31.75 -4.45 5.13
C GLN A 18 30.42 -5.17 5.39
N ARG A 19 30.25 -5.81 6.56
CA ARG A 19 28.98 -6.44 6.96
C ARG A 19 27.93 -5.40 7.33
N GLN A 20 28.33 -4.25 7.89
CA GLN A 20 27.42 -3.12 8.13
C GLN A 20 26.89 -2.53 6.82
N ASN A 21 27.75 -2.35 5.82
CA ASN A 21 27.34 -1.88 4.50
C ASN A 21 26.37 -2.87 3.86
N ALA A 22 26.70 -4.17 3.83
CA ALA A 22 25.82 -5.19 3.26
C ALA A 22 24.45 -5.25 3.98
N TYR A 23 24.43 -5.10 5.31
CA TYR A 23 23.19 -5.07 6.08
C TYR A 23 22.34 -3.81 5.78
N ARG A 24 22.98 -2.65 5.66
CA ARG A 24 22.29 -1.41 5.27
C ARG A 24 21.72 -1.50 3.86
N ASP A 25 22.49 -2.04 2.92
CA ASP A 25 22.06 -2.20 1.53
C ASP A 25 20.86 -3.18 1.47
N ALA A 26 20.89 -4.27 2.24
CA ALA A 26 19.74 -5.18 2.37
C ALA A 26 18.47 -4.49 2.92
N ILE A 27 18.59 -3.62 3.93
CA ILE A 27 17.44 -2.84 4.43
C ILE A 27 16.87 -1.92 3.34
N LEU A 28 17.74 -1.29 2.54
CA LEU A 28 17.31 -0.42 1.45
C LEU A 28 16.59 -1.21 0.35
N ASP A 29 17.06 -2.41 0.04
CA ASP A 29 16.40 -3.32 -0.90
C ASP A 29 15.01 -3.73 -0.40
N GLU A 30 14.88 -4.13 0.88
CA GLU A 30 13.59 -4.46 1.50
C GLU A 30 12.61 -3.26 1.46
N LEU A 31 13.10 -2.04 1.75
CA LEU A 31 12.28 -0.83 1.64
C LEU A 31 11.85 -0.55 0.20
N ALA A 32 12.72 -0.80 -0.79
CA ALA A 32 12.40 -0.62 -2.20
C ALA A 32 11.33 -1.63 -2.67
N GLU A 33 11.37 -2.87 -2.18
CA GLU A 33 10.34 -3.88 -2.43
C GLU A 33 8.99 -3.45 -1.85
N LEU A 34 8.95 -3.02 -0.57
CA LEU A 34 7.73 -2.53 0.07
C LEU A 34 7.16 -1.29 -0.65
N ALA A 35 8.02 -0.36 -1.07
CA ALA A 35 7.61 0.80 -1.85
C ALA A 35 7.02 0.40 -3.21
N SER A 36 7.60 -0.60 -3.86
CA SER A 36 7.13 -1.12 -5.15
C SER A 36 5.75 -1.79 -5.02
N LEU A 37 5.56 -2.62 -3.99
CA LEU A 37 4.27 -3.23 -3.68
C LEU A 37 3.20 -2.18 -3.36
N THR A 38 3.57 -1.16 -2.58
CA THR A 38 2.67 -0.04 -2.25
C THR A 38 2.29 0.73 -3.51
N SER A 39 3.26 1.03 -4.39
CA SER A 39 3.03 1.71 -5.66
C SER A 39 2.11 0.90 -6.58
N TRP A 40 2.34 -0.41 -6.69
CA TRP A 40 1.48 -1.30 -7.45
C TRP A 40 0.06 -1.30 -6.89
N THR A 41 -0.10 -1.44 -5.57
CA THR A 41 -1.40 -1.43 -4.90
C THR A 41 -2.15 -0.13 -5.17
N ARG A 42 -1.50 1.02 -5.04
CA ARG A 42 -2.13 2.34 -5.31
C ARG A 42 -2.62 2.47 -6.75
N ARG A 43 -1.91 1.88 -7.73
CA ARG A 43 -2.33 1.88 -9.14
C ARG A 43 -3.46 0.89 -9.43
N ALA A 44 -3.39 -0.31 -8.86
CA ALA A 44 -4.34 -1.38 -9.14
C ALA A 44 -5.68 -1.20 -8.41
N PHE A 45 -5.66 -0.50 -7.27
CA PHE A 45 -6.79 -0.41 -6.36
C PHE A 45 -8.03 0.29 -6.96
N PRO A 46 -7.96 1.52 -7.51
CA PRO A 46 -9.12 2.18 -8.08
C PRO A 46 -9.85 1.41 -9.21
N PRO A 47 -9.17 0.87 -10.25
CA PRO A 47 -9.86 0.11 -11.29
C PRO A 47 -10.40 -1.24 -10.79
N LEU A 48 -9.89 -1.78 -9.67
CA LEU A 48 -10.47 -2.97 -9.04
C LEU A 48 -11.77 -2.63 -8.30
N ILE A 49 -11.81 -1.55 -7.51
CA ILE A 49 -13.06 -1.07 -6.90
C ILE A 49 -14.12 -0.86 -7.97
N HIS A 50 -13.77 -0.13 -9.02
CA HIS A 50 -14.67 0.21 -10.09
C HIS A 50 -15.34 -1.04 -10.70
N ARG A 51 -14.53 -2.04 -11.09
CA ARG A 51 -15.02 -3.30 -11.63
C ARG A 51 -15.83 -4.10 -10.61
N ALA A 52 -15.43 -4.10 -9.35
CA ALA A 52 -16.15 -4.80 -8.29
C ALA A 52 -17.55 -4.21 -8.06
N VAL A 53 -17.68 -2.88 -8.03
CA VAL A 53 -18.97 -2.19 -7.91
C VAL A 53 -19.85 -2.48 -9.13
N LEU A 54 -19.29 -2.41 -10.35
CA LEU A 54 -20.05 -2.76 -11.57
C LEU A 54 -20.46 -4.25 -11.61
N ALA A 55 -19.71 -5.13 -10.96
CA ALA A 55 -20.07 -6.54 -10.77
C ALA A 55 -21.08 -6.77 -9.62
N GLY A 56 -21.55 -5.71 -8.96
CA GLY A 56 -22.54 -5.80 -7.88
C GLY A 56 -21.96 -6.19 -6.52
N VAL A 57 -20.64 -6.14 -6.34
CA VAL A 57 -20.01 -6.40 -5.04
C VAL A 57 -20.35 -5.25 -4.09
N GLU A 58 -20.76 -5.60 -2.88
CA GLU A 58 -21.17 -4.65 -1.86
C GLU A 58 -19.99 -3.77 -1.41
N PRO A 59 -20.11 -2.42 -1.44
CA PRO A 59 -19.00 -1.50 -1.17
C PRO A 59 -18.29 -1.70 0.17
N ARG A 60 -19.01 -2.03 1.25
CA ARG A 60 -18.38 -2.25 2.56
C ARG A 60 -17.52 -3.51 2.53
N SER A 61 -17.96 -4.57 1.85
CA SER A 61 -17.17 -5.79 1.62
C SER A 61 -15.90 -5.52 0.81
N ILE A 62 -15.95 -4.63 -0.20
CA ILE A 62 -14.76 -4.20 -0.96
C ILE A 62 -13.76 -3.49 -0.04
N ALA A 63 -14.22 -2.49 0.72
CA ALA A 63 -13.37 -1.72 1.63
C ALA A 63 -12.75 -2.61 2.72
N SER A 64 -13.56 -3.50 3.31
CA SER A 64 -13.10 -4.48 4.29
C SER A 64 -12.04 -5.42 3.73
N SER A 65 -12.24 -5.95 2.52
CA SER A 65 -11.26 -6.82 1.85
C SER A 65 -9.96 -6.09 1.50
N ALA A 66 -10.05 -4.78 1.26
CA ALA A 66 -8.91 -3.92 0.99
C ALA A 66 -8.16 -3.45 2.25
N GLY A 67 -8.70 -3.72 3.44
CA GLY A 67 -8.14 -3.24 4.69
C GLY A 67 -8.19 -1.72 4.84
N CYS A 68 -9.17 -1.05 4.21
CA CYS A 68 -9.37 0.39 4.35
C CYS A 68 -10.82 0.71 4.74
N ASP A 69 -11.06 1.93 5.20
CA ASP A 69 -12.43 2.39 5.36
C ASP A 69 -13.06 2.73 4.00
N LEU A 70 -14.39 2.82 4.00
CA LEU A 70 -15.14 3.04 2.77
C LEU A 70 -14.99 4.47 2.22
N ALA A 71 -14.78 5.47 3.08
CA ALA A 71 -14.56 6.85 2.64
C ALA A 71 -13.21 6.98 1.93
N GLU A 72 -12.17 6.32 2.44
CA GLU A 72 -10.87 6.20 1.80
C GLU A 72 -10.96 5.45 0.47
N ALA A 73 -11.69 4.34 0.42
CA ALA A 73 -11.93 3.60 -0.82
C ALA A 73 -12.62 4.49 -1.87
N HIS A 74 -13.65 5.24 -1.46
CA HIS A 74 -14.39 6.16 -2.31
C HIS A 74 -13.51 7.29 -2.83
N LEU A 75 -12.73 7.93 -1.96
CA LEU A 75 -11.81 9.01 -2.35
C LEU A 75 -10.76 8.54 -3.35
N ARG A 76 -10.11 7.40 -3.08
CA ARG A 76 -9.09 6.81 -3.98
C ARG A 76 -9.68 6.46 -5.34
N TRP A 77 -10.89 5.90 -5.36
CA TRP A 77 -11.61 5.62 -6.59
C TRP A 77 -11.97 6.91 -7.34
N HIS A 78 -12.52 7.91 -6.64
CA HIS A 78 -12.98 9.17 -7.20
C HIS A 78 -11.85 9.95 -7.88
N THR A 79 -10.69 10.09 -7.22
CA THR A 79 -9.51 10.76 -7.81
C THR A 79 -9.04 10.08 -9.10
N TRP A 80 -9.08 8.75 -9.16
CA TRP A 80 -8.76 8.02 -10.38
C TRP A 80 -9.83 8.20 -11.46
N ALA A 81 -11.10 8.12 -11.08
CA ALA A 81 -12.23 8.22 -12.00
C ALA A 81 -12.30 9.62 -12.65
N ASP A 82 -11.98 10.69 -11.91
CA ASP A 82 -11.91 12.04 -12.45
C ASP A 82 -10.91 12.15 -13.61
N ALA A 83 -9.73 11.52 -13.48
CA ALA A 83 -8.75 11.46 -14.57
C ALA A 83 -9.30 10.69 -15.78
N ARG A 84 -9.99 9.55 -15.56
CA ARG A 84 -10.61 8.76 -16.65
C ARG A 84 -11.70 9.52 -17.38
N VAL A 85 -12.53 10.29 -16.66
CA VAL A 85 -13.56 11.14 -17.27
C VAL A 85 -12.91 12.24 -18.11
N ALA A 86 -11.86 12.89 -17.58
CA ALA A 86 -11.12 13.93 -18.31
C ALA A 86 -10.44 13.37 -19.58
N GLU A 87 -9.92 12.16 -19.51
CA GLU A 87 -9.30 11.42 -20.61
C GLU A 87 -10.33 10.81 -21.59
N ARG A 88 -11.64 10.93 -21.29
CA ARG A 88 -12.77 10.31 -22.03
C ARG A 88 -12.72 8.78 -22.09
N GLU A 89 -12.04 8.17 -21.13
CA GLU A 89 -11.97 6.72 -20.93
C GLU A 89 -13.15 6.19 -20.09
N MET A 90 -13.92 7.09 -19.46
CA MET A 90 -15.10 6.75 -18.66
C MET A 90 -16.24 7.72 -18.97
N THR A 91 -17.46 7.20 -19.07
CA THR A 91 -18.65 8.03 -19.27
C THR A 91 -19.10 8.68 -17.97
N LEU A 92 -19.73 9.86 -18.04
CA LEU A 92 -20.33 10.50 -16.86
C LEU A 92 -21.39 9.60 -16.20
N HIS A 93 -22.14 8.84 -17.00
CA HIS A 93 -23.15 7.92 -16.47
C HIS A 93 -22.51 6.82 -15.61
N GLU A 94 -21.48 6.16 -16.14
CA GLU A 94 -20.74 5.12 -15.44
C GLU A 94 -20.04 5.64 -14.17
N TYR A 95 -19.47 6.83 -14.24
CA TYR A 95 -18.95 7.53 -13.08
C TYR A 95 -20.01 7.70 -11.99
N LEU A 96 -21.18 8.25 -12.34
CA LEU A 96 -22.26 8.51 -11.38
C LEU A 96 -22.81 7.23 -10.77
N LEU A 97 -22.91 6.14 -11.55
CA LEU A 97 -23.33 4.83 -11.06
C LEU A 97 -22.43 4.33 -9.92
N VAL A 98 -21.12 4.33 -10.13
CA VAL A 98 -20.17 3.85 -9.13
C VAL A 98 -20.05 4.82 -7.95
N HIS A 99 -20.05 6.13 -8.23
CA HIS A 99 -20.03 7.16 -7.19
C HIS A 99 -21.21 7.01 -6.23
N ASP A 100 -22.42 6.87 -6.76
CA ASP A 100 -23.64 6.77 -5.96
C ASP A 100 -23.69 5.47 -5.14
N ALA A 101 -23.22 4.34 -5.70
CA ALA A 101 -23.11 3.09 -4.96
C ALA A 101 -22.18 3.20 -3.74
N LEU A 102 -21.00 3.82 -3.92
CA LEU A 102 -20.04 4.05 -2.85
C LEU A 102 -20.58 5.06 -1.82
N ALA A 103 -21.14 6.18 -2.28
CA ALA A 103 -21.66 7.25 -1.42
C ALA A 103 -22.81 6.79 -0.53
N ARG A 104 -23.78 6.05 -1.08
CA ARG A 104 -24.91 5.49 -0.30
C ARG A 104 -24.47 4.50 0.78
N SER A 105 -23.30 3.89 0.62
CA SER A 105 -22.79 2.90 1.55
C SER A 105 -21.98 3.51 2.71
N ILE A 106 -21.65 4.82 2.66
CA ILE A 106 -20.90 5.53 3.71
C ILE A 106 -21.79 5.92 4.90
N THR A 107 -23.11 5.97 4.71
CA THR A 107 -24.11 6.25 5.78
C THR A 107 -24.35 5.01 6.63
#